data_AF-Q4C5A6-F1
#
_entry.id   AF-Q4C5A6-F1
#
_cell.length_a   1.000
_cell.length_b   1.000
_cell.length_c   1.000
_cell.angle_alpha   90.00
_cell.angle_beta   90.00
_cell.angle_gamma   90.00
#
_symmetry.space_group_name_H-M   'P 1'
#
loop_
_entity.id
_entity.type
_entity.pdbx_description
1 polymer ?
#
loop_
_entity_poly.entity_id
_entity_poly.type
_entity_poly.pdbx_seq_one_letter_code
_entity_poly.pdbx_strand_id
1 'polypeptide(L)'
;MRNAGLAVRTEGWYEKQERIGYSQTSSLLTEWKKLEDLEFLNEVSCVPLQQCLRHLQTAFTNFWAKRSKYPNFKKKRNGGSAEFTKSAFKWRDGRLFLAKCKEPLNIVWSRFLPQDCYPSTVTVKLDPSGRWFVSILVKDPSINPLPKTGKQLGIDVGITSLITTSNEEKVANPKQFNRLYKKLRRKQKALSRKTKGSNNRYKACLEVAQVYAQIKDARTDFLHKLTTKLVRDNDLIAIEGLAIKNMVKNHKLAKSISDASAA
;
A
#
# COMPACT_ATOMS: atom_id res chain seq x y z
N MET A 1 2.90 14.60 -11.18
CA MET A 1 3.81 15.23 -10.21
C MET A 1 4.96 14.35 -9.75
N ARG A 2 4.76 13.25 -9.01
CA ARG A 2 5.89 12.43 -8.52
C ARG A 2 6.90 12.02 -9.62
N ASN A 3 6.44 11.60 -10.80
CA ASN A 3 7.34 11.24 -11.90
C ASN A 3 8.10 12.44 -12.48
N ALA A 4 7.46 13.61 -12.59
CA ALA A 4 8.14 14.84 -13.01
C ALA A 4 9.23 15.24 -12.00
N GLY A 5 8.92 15.19 -10.70
CA GLY A 5 9.91 15.42 -9.63
C GLY A 5 11.04 14.39 -9.63
N LEU A 6 10.77 13.13 -9.97
CA LEU A 6 11.81 12.12 -10.13
C LEU A 6 12.69 12.42 -11.35
N ALA A 7 12.09 12.75 -12.50
CA ALA A 7 12.82 13.08 -13.73
C ALA A 7 13.81 14.21 -13.49
N VAL A 8 13.37 15.35 -12.96
CA VAL A 8 14.24 16.50 -12.68
C VAL A 8 15.38 16.16 -11.73
N ARG A 9 15.11 15.39 -10.67
CA ARG A 9 16.16 14.98 -9.72
C ARG A 9 17.16 14.01 -10.34
N THR A 10 16.68 13.12 -11.21
CA THR A 10 17.53 12.19 -11.95
C THR A 10 18.41 12.96 -12.93
N GLU A 11 17.84 13.84 -13.74
CA GLU A 11 18.54 14.72 -14.69
C GLU A 11 19.58 15.61 -14.00
N GLY A 12 19.18 16.34 -12.96
CA GLY A 12 20.10 17.20 -12.21
C GLY A 12 21.29 16.45 -11.60
N TRP A 13 21.10 15.20 -11.17
CA TRP A 13 22.21 14.38 -10.68
C TRP A 13 23.10 13.87 -11.82
N TYR A 14 22.52 13.33 -12.90
CA TYR A 14 23.31 12.75 -13.99
C TYR A 14 24.03 13.78 -14.86
N GLU A 15 23.41 14.94 -15.09
CA GLU A 15 23.97 15.99 -15.94
C GLU A 15 24.80 17.01 -15.17
N LYS A 16 24.36 17.40 -13.97
CA LYS A 16 24.94 18.53 -13.22
C LYS A 16 25.59 18.11 -11.89
N GLN A 17 25.48 16.84 -11.48
CA GLN A 17 25.88 16.36 -10.15
C GLN A 17 25.23 17.12 -8.99
N GLU A 18 24.06 17.73 -9.23
CA GLU A 18 23.36 18.55 -8.26
C GLU A 18 22.31 17.76 -7.48
N ARG A 19 22.28 17.99 -6.16
CA ARG A 19 21.27 17.38 -5.28
C ARG A 19 20.02 18.25 -5.21
N ILE A 20 19.06 17.94 -6.06
CA ILE A 20 17.75 18.58 -6.05
C ILE A 20 16.88 17.97 -4.94
N GLY A 21 16.57 18.79 -3.93
CA GLY A 21 15.77 18.43 -2.77
C GLY A 21 14.30 18.80 -2.89
N TYR A 22 13.57 18.68 -1.77
CA TYR A 22 12.14 19.00 -1.71
C TYR A 22 11.89 20.47 -2.05
N SER A 23 12.67 21.38 -1.47
CA SER A 23 12.53 22.83 -1.66
C SER A 23 12.52 23.20 -3.15
N GLN A 24 13.55 22.78 -3.89
CA GLN A 24 13.65 23.04 -5.32
C GLN A 24 12.49 22.43 -6.12
N THR A 25 12.14 21.15 -5.87
CA THR A 25 10.99 20.54 -6.56
C THR A 25 9.64 21.18 -6.21
N SER A 26 9.52 21.77 -5.02
CA SER A 26 8.33 22.50 -4.59
C SER A 26 8.24 23.87 -5.26
N SER A 27 9.37 24.53 -5.53
CA SER A 27 9.38 25.77 -6.33
C SER A 27 9.03 25.48 -7.78
N LEU A 28 9.58 24.41 -8.37
CA LEU A 28 9.23 23.97 -9.73
C LEU A 28 7.75 23.59 -9.88
N LEU A 29 7.11 23.10 -8.81
CA LEU A 29 5.67 22.84 -8.81
C LEU A 29 4.85 24.10 -9.12
N THR A 30 5.29 25.27 -8.67
CA THR A 30 4.61 26.54 -8.96
C THR A 30 4.72 26.90 -10.44
N GLU A 31 5.89 26.68 -11.03
CA GLU A 31 6.10 26.92 -12.47
C GLU A 31 5.37 25.89 -13.34
N TRP A 32 5.40 24.61 -12.95
CA TRP A 32 4.67 23.56 -13.66
C TRP A 32 3.16 23.82 -13.72
N LYS A 33 2.59 24.50 -12.73
CA LYS A 33 1.17 24.86 -12.74
C LYS A 33 0.81 25.96 -13.75
N LYS A 34 1.80 26.69 -14.27
CA LYS A 34 1.60 27.74 -15.29
C LYS A 34 1.75 27.20 -16.71
N LEU A 35 2.27 25.98 -16.88
CA LEU A 35 2.42 25.34 -18.19
C LEU A 35 1.05 24.85 -18.69
N GLU A 36 0.74 25.14 -19.94
CA GLU A 36 -0.53 24.78 -20.59
C GLU A 36 -0.82 23.27 -20.51
N ASP A 37 0.19 22.43 -20.83
CA ASP A 37 0.08 20.96 -20.76
C ASP A 37 -0.17 20.40 -19.34
N LEU A 38 0.01 21.22 -18.31
CA LEU A 38 -0.11 20.86 -16.90
C LEU A 38 -1.15 21.72 -16.16
N GLU A 39 -2.01 22.44 -16.88
CA GLU A 39 -3.01 23.34 -16.29
C GLU A 39 -3.98 22.60 -15.35
N PHE A 40 -4.28 21.32 -15.65
CA PHE A 40 -5.12 20.45 -14.82
C PHE A 40 -4.63 20.31 -13.35
N LEU A 41 -3.37 20.67 -13.06
CA LEU A 41 -2.84 20.70 -11.69
C LEU A 41 -3.47 21.80 -10.82
N ASN A 42 -4.15 22.79 -11.42
CA ASN A 42 -4.88 23.84 -10.73
C ASN A 42 -6.31 23.43 -10.37
N GLU A 43 -6.86 22.41 -11.04
CA GLU A 43 -8.19 21.85 -10.75
C GLU A 43 -8.20 21.12 -9.41
N VAL A 44 -7.05 20.58 -8.99
CA VAL A 44 -6.90 19.81 -7.74
C VAL A 44 -6.26 20.65 -6.63
N SER A 45 -6.48 20.22 -5.38
CA SER A 45 -5.79 20.82 -4.24
C SER A 45 -4.26 20.72 -4.40
N CYS A 46 -3.54 21.78 -4.02
CA CYS A 46 -2.07 21.78 -4.04
C CYS A 46 -1.47 20.79 -3.04
N VAL A 47 -2.20 20.43 -1.99
CA VAL A 47 -1.70 19.61 -0.88
C VAL A 47 -1.29 18.20 -1.34
N PRO A 48 -2.15 17.41 -2.03
CA PRO A 48 -1.72 16.14 -2.59
C PRO A 48 -0.49 16.22 -3.52
N LEU A 49 -0.35 17.32 -4.28
CA LEU A 49 0.78 17.51 -5.18
C LEU A 49 2.08 17.70 -4.40
N GLN A 50 2.04 18.52 -3.35
CA GLN A 50 3.17 18.71 -2.43
C GLN A 50 3.48 17.43 -1.64
N GLN A 51 2.47 16.70 -1.16
CA GLN A 51 2.68 15.43 -0.46
C GLN A 51 3.35 14.38 -1.37
N CYS A 52 3.00 14.34 -2.66
CA CYS A 52 3.71 13.48 -3.62
C CYS A 52 5.22 13.77 -3.70
N LEU A 53 5.62 15.05 -3.60
CA LEU A 53 7.02 15.46 -3.59
C LEU A 53 7.68 15.15 -2.23
N ARG A 54 6.96 15.28 -1.12
CA ARG A 54 7.44 14.87 0.21
C ARG A 54 7.70 13.36 0.29
N HIS A 55 6.77 12.54 -0.21
CA HIS A 55 6.97 11.09 -0.30
C HIS A 55 8.17 10.73 -1.19
N LEU A 56 8.42 11.49 -2.26
CA LEU A 56 9.62 11.31 -3.09
C LEU A 56 10.88 11.67 -2.30
N GLN A 57 10.86 12.76 -1.53
CA GLN A 57 11.96 13.13 -0.65
C GLN A 57 12.27 12.01 0.35
N THR A 58 11.26 11.46 1.03
CA THR A 58 11.42 10.31 1.94
C THR A 58 12.05 9.10 1.24
N ALA A 59 11.65 8.82 -0.01
CA ALA A 59 12.23 7.74 -0.79
C ALA A 59 13.72 7.97 -1.08
N PHE A 60 14.13 9.20 -1.39
CA PHE A 60 15.54 9.56 -1.54
C PHE A 60 16.30 9.50 -0.21
N THR A 61 15.74 10.01 0.88
CA THR A 61 16.36 9.92 2.21
C THR A 61 16.64 8.46 2.59
N ASN A 62 15.67 7.56 2.36
CA ASN A 62 15.85 6.13 2.59
C ASN A 62 16.88 5.50 1.66
N PHE A 63 16.94 5.93 0.40
CA PHE A 63 17.96 5.48 -0.55
C PHE A 63 19.37 5.87 -0.10
N TRP A 64 19.58 7.15 0.26
CA TRP A 64 20.88 7.64 0.74
C TRP A 64 21.29 6.98 2.05
N ALA A 65 20.34 6.70 2.95
CA ALA A 65 20.56 5.93 4.16
C ALA A 65 20.78 4.42 3.90
N LYS A 66 20.86 3.98 2.64
CA LYS A 66 21.00 2.57 2.21
C LYS A 66 19.89 1.65 2.73
N ARG A 67 18.73 2.20 3.09
CA ARG A 67 17.54 1.47 3.57
C ARG A 67 16.63 1.03 2.42
N SER A 68 16.72 1.68 1.26
CA SER A 68 15.97 1.31 0.06
C SER A 68 16.80 1.48 -1.21
N LYS A 69 16.32 0.89 -2.31
CA LYS A 69 16.89 1.13 -3.64
C LYS A 69 16.48 2.51 -4.17
N TYR A 70 17.11 2.92 -5.28
CA TYR A 70 16.79 4.17 -5.96
C TYR A 70 15.29 4.23 -6.34
N PRO A 71 14.62 5.39 -6.21
CA PRO A 71 13.21 5.53 -6.55
C PRO A 71 12.93 5.27 -8.04
N ASN A 72 11.91 4.47 -8.34
CA ASN A 72 11.50 4.19 -9.72
C ASN A 72 10.29 5.04 -10.16
N PHE A 73 10.18 5.26 -11.47
CA PHE A 73 9.01 5.84 -12.12
C PHE A 73 7.76 4.97 -11.89
N LYS A 74 6.66 5.61 -11.48
CA LYS A 74 5.37 4.94 -11.28
C LYS A 74 4.62 4.85 -12.61
N LYS A 75 3.97 3.71 -12.86
CA LYS A 75 3.10 3.51 -14.03
C LYS A 75 1.65 3.80 -13.63
N LYS A 76 0.91 4.56 -14.45
CA LYS A 76 -0.50 4.90 -14.19
C LYS A 76 -1.38 3.66 -13.92
N ARG A 77 -1.14 2.56 -14.65
CA ARG A 77 -1.86 1.28 -14.48
C ARG A 77 -1.70 0.61 -13.11
N ASN A 78 -0.71 1.01 -12.32
CA ASN A 78 -0.51 0.48 -10.97
C ASN A 78 -1.39 1.22 -9.94
N GLY A 79 -2.30 2.08 -10.39
CA GLY A 79 -3.11 2.95 -9.56
C GLY A 79 -2.33 4.16 -9.05
N GLY A 80 -2.77 4.71 -7.92
CA GLY A 80 -2.22 5.92 -7.35
C GLY A 80 -2.77 6.19 -5.96
N SER A 81 -2.14 7.12 -5.26
CA SER A 81 -2.61 7.58 -3.95
C SER A 81 -2.45 9.09 -3.88
N ALA A 82 -3.43 9.75 -3.27
CA ALA A 82 -3.44 11.16 -2.96
C ALA A 82 -3.65 11.32 -1.45
N GLU A 83 -2.68 11.96 -0.80
CA GLU A 83 -2.72 12.25 0.63
C GLU A 83 -3.17 13.69 0.85
N PHE A 84 -4.17 13.86 1.70
CA PHE A 84 -4.75 15.13 2.11
C PHE A 84 -4.51 15.31 3.60
N THR A 85 -3.81 16.38 3.97
CA THR A 85 -3.66 16.81 5.37
C THR A 85 -4.85 17.67 5.80
N LYS A 86 -4.95 18.02 7.09
CA LYS A 86 -6.08 18.76 7.67
C LYS A 86 -6.56 19.99 6.88
N SER A 87 -5.67 20.71 6.20
CA SER A 87 -6.05 21.88 5.39
C SER A 87 -6.74 21.54 4.06
N ALA A 88 -6.69 20.28 3.63
CA ALA A 88 -7.13 19.83 2.31
C ALA A 88 -8.33 18.87 2.34
N PHE A 89 -8.99 18.74 3.49
CA PHE A 89 -10.27 18.05 3.60
C PHE A 89 -11.11 18.68 4.72
N LYS A 90 -12.42 18.43 4.72
CA LYS A 90 -13.32 18.78 5.82
C LYS A 90 -13.99 17.52 6.33
N TRP A 91 -14.09 17.40 7.65
CA TRP A 91 -14.82 16.34 8.34
C TRP A 91 -15.96 16.98 9.11
N ARG A 92 -17.21 16.67 8.75
CA ARG A 92 -18.42 17.21 9.38
C ARG A 92 -19.52 16.16 9.36
N ASP A 93 -20.18 15.95 10.50
CA ASP A 93 -21.33 15.05 10.63
C ASP A 93 -21.10 13.64 10.05
N GLY A 94 -19.90 13.08 10.28
CA GLY A 94 -19.51 11.77 9.76
C GLY A 94 -19.24 11.72 8.24
N ARG A 95 -19.26 12.87 7.57
CA ARG A 95 -19.04 13.00 6.12
C ARG A 95 -17.67 13.61 5.82
N LEU A 96 -17.01 13.04 4.81
CA LEU A 96 -15.70 13.49 4.34
C LEU A 96 -15.84 14.30 3.05
N PHE A 97 -15.36 15.53 3.06
CA PHE A 97 -15.25 16.39 1.89
C PHE A 97 -13.77 16.58 1.57
N LEU A 98 -13.39 16.40 0.30
CA LEU A 98 -12.03 16.75 -0.13
C LEU A 98 -11.99 18.20 -0.58
N ALA A 99 -10.82 18.85 -0.45
CA ALA A 99 -10.63 20.18 -1.00
C ALA A 99 -10.89 20.19 -2.52
N LYS A 100 -11.57 21.25 -2.99
CA LYS A 100 -12.07 21.42 -4.37
C LYS A 100 -13.24 20.48 -4.75
N CYS A 101 -13.74 19.65 -3.84
CA CYS A 101 -15.01 18.93 -4.02
C CYS A 101 -16.13 19.63 -3.25
N LYS A 102 -17.27 19.88 -3.90
CA LYS A 102 -18.45 20.49 -3.27
C LYS A 102 -19.25 19.47 -2.45
N GLU A 103 -19.32 18.25 -2.96
CA GLU A 103 -20.07 17.16 -2.36
C GLU A 103 -19.18 16.28 -1.47
N PRO A 104 -19.76 15.65 -0.42
CA PRO A 104 -19.04 14.66 0.36
C PRO A 104 -18.79 13.41 -0.48
N LEU A 105 -17.71 12.70 -0.17
CA LEU A 105 -17.48 11.40 -0.77
C LEU A 105 -18.55 10.40 -0.31
N ASN A 106 -19.12 9.67 -1.27
CA ASN A 106 -19.97 8.53 -0.97
C ASN A 106 -19.08 7.34 -0.57
N ILE A 107 -18.97 7.08 0.74
CA ILE A 107 -18.07 6.08 1.31
C ILE A 107 -18.88 4.94 1.93
N VAL A 108 -18.54 3.72 1.56
CA VAL A 108 -18.97 2.51 2.28
C VAL A 108 -18.03 2.32 3.47
N TRP A 109 -18.54 2.54 4.68
CA TRP A 109 -17.76 2.49 5.91
C TRP A 109 -17.53 1.05 6.38
N SER A 110 -16.27 0.66 6.57
CA SER A 110 -15.92 -0.59 7.24
C SER A 110 -15.99 -0.48 8.76
N ARG A 111 -15.81 0.74 9.29
CA ARG A 111 -15.91 1.10 10.71
C ARG A 111 -16.11 2.61 10.81
N PHE A 112 -16.95 3.04 11.74
CA PHE A 112 -17.08 4.47 12.07
C PHE A 112 -15.94 4.93 12.96
N LEU A 113 -15.60 6.23 12.88
CA LEU A 113 -14.61 6.79 13.79
C LEU A 113 -15.15 6.77 15.22
N PRO A 114 -14.30 6.52 16.24
CA PRO A 114 -14.71 6.65 17.62
C PRO A 114 -15.20 8.07 17.92
N GLN A 115 -15.98 8.21 18.99
CA GLN A 115 -16.43 9.52 19.45
C GLN A 115 -15.22 10.40 19.79
N ASP A 116 -15.34 11.71 19.53
CA ASP A 116 -14.31 12.72 19.75
C ASP A 116 -12.97 12.50 19.03
N CYS A 117 -12.94 11.58 18.06
CA CYS A 117 -11.77 11.35 17.20
C CYS A 117 -11.88 12.14 15.89
N TYR A 118 -10.85 12.93 15.61
CA TYR A 118 -10.79 13.76 14.41
C TYR A 118 -9.71 13.27 13.44
N PRO A 119 -10.03 13.16 12.13
CA PRO A 119 -9.05 12.85 11.11
C PRO A 119 -7.86 13.83 11.10
N SER A 120 -6.65 13.30 11.06
CA SER A 120 -5.42 14.09 10.84
C SER A 120 -4.98 14.06 9.38
N THR A 121 -5.12 12.89 8.74
CA THR A 121 -4.72 12.66 7.35
C THR A 121 -5.73 11.76 6.68
N VAL A 122 -6.07 12.08 5.45
CA VAL A 122 -6.95 11.29 4.59
C VAL A 122 -6.15 10.87 3.36
N THR A 123 -6.11 9.58 3.05
CA THR A 123 -5.47 9.07 1.84
C THR A 123 -6.50 8.39 0.96
N VAL A 124 -6.70 8.94 -0.23
CA VAL A 124 -7.50 8.31 -1.28
C VAL A 124 -6.58 7.50 -2.18
N LYS A 125 -6.91 6.24 -2.39
CA LYS A 125 -6.08 5.30 -3.14
C LYS A 125 -6.91 4.57 -4.20
N LEU A 126 -6.40 4.57 -5.42
CA LEU A 126 -6.83 3.68 -6.49
C LEU A 126 -5.87 2.49 -6.55
N ASP A 127 -6.39 1.28 -6.47
CA ASP A 127 -5.60 0.07 -6.69
C ASP A 127 -5.58 -0.34 -8.19
N PRO A 128 -4.64 -1.20 -8.61
CA PRO A 128 -4.57 -1.66 -10.00
C PRO A 128 -5.80 -2.42 -10.50
N SER A 129 -6.68 -2.88 -9.59
CA SER A 129 -7.91 -3.60 -9.93
C SER A 129 -9.09 -2.67 -10.20
N GLY A 130 -8.90 -1.36 -10.03
CA GLY A 130 -9.92 -0.34 -10.25
C GLY A 130 -10.70 0.04 -9.00
N ARG A 131 -10.30 -0.45 -7.81
CA ARG A 131 -11.01 -0.18 -6.55
C ARG A 131 -10.47 1.08 -5.88
N TRP A 132 -11.39 1.89 -5.38
CA TRP A 132 -11.09 3.07 -4.59
C TRP A 132 -11.18 2.76 -3.10
N PHE A 133 -10.19 3.24 -2.35
CA PHE A 133 -10.13 3.14 -0.90
C PHE A 133 -9.88 4.53 -0.30
N VAL A 134 -10.52 4.80 0.82
CA VAL A 134 -10.24 5.96 1.65
C VAL A 134 -9.69 5.44 2.98
N SER A 135 -8.45 5.82 3.30
CA SER A 135 -7.84 5.57 4.60
C SER A 135 -7.82 6.86 5.40
N ILE A 136 -8.29 6.81 6.63
CA ILE A 136 -8.39 7.96 7.52
C ILE A 136 -7.52 7.68 8.74
N LEU A 137 -6.49 8.51 8.94
CA LEU A 137 -5.65 8.46 10.12
C LEU A 137 -6.31 9.27 11.23
N VAL A 138 -6.51 8.64 12.38
CA VAL A 138 -7.02 9.26 13.60
C VAL A 138 -6.12 8.92 14.78
N LYS A 139 -6.06 9.83 15.76
CA LYS A 139 -5.51 9.52 17.09
C LYS A 139 -6.66 9.03 17.95
N ASP A 140 -6.66 7.75 18.27
CA ASP A 140 -7.71 7.10 19.07
C ASP A 140 -7.20 6.90 20.51
N PRO A 141 -7.69 7.69 21.49
CA PRO A 141 -7.29 7.55 22.89
C PRO A 141 -7.97 6.38 23.60
N SER A 142 -8.97 5.72 22.99
CA SER A 142 -9.73 4.63 23.62
C SER A 142 -9.03 3.27 23.58
N ILE A 143 -7.94 3.16 22.81
CA ILE A 143 -7.16 1.93 22.68
C ILE A 143 -6.35 1.71 23.95
N ASN A 144 -6.83 0.79 24.79
CA ASN A 144 -6.15 0.37 26.02
C ASN A 144 -5.50 -1.01 25.84
N PRO A 145 -4.42 -1.30 26.60
CA PRO A 145 -3.88 -2.66 26.69
C PRO A 145 -4.95 -3.66 27.15
N LEU A 146 -4.90 -4.87 26.60
CA LEU A 146 -5.76 -5.96 27.03
C LEU A 146 -5.35 -6.47 28.43
N PRO A 147 -6.27 -7.09 29.19
CA PRO A 147 -5.92 -7.79 30.42
C PRO A 147 -4.87 -8.87 30.14
N LYS A 148 -3.94 -9.06 31.08
CA LYS A 148 -2.90 -10.09 30.97
C LYS A 148 -3.51 -11.49 31.01
N THR A 149 -3.11 -12.35 30.08
CA THR A 149 -3.54 -13.75 30.01
C THR A 149 -2.61 -14.72 30.75
N GLY A 150 -1.39 -14.28 31.07
CA GLY A 150 -0.31 -15.10 31.65
C GLY A 150 0.32 -16.09 30.67
N LYS A 151 -0.12 -16.12 29.41
CA LYS A 151 0.30 -17.12 28.42
C LYS A 151 1.45 -16.61 27.55
N GLN A 152 2.34 -17.53 27.20
CA GLN A 152 3.46 -17.28 26.31
C GLN A 152 3.42 -18.28 25.16
N LEU A 153 3.79 -17.85 23.96
CA LEU A 153 3.72 -18.68 22.75
C LEU A 153 4.97 -18.50 21.89
N GLY A 154 5.64 -19.61 21.58
CA GLY A 154 6.65 -19.66 20.52
C GLY A 154 5.99 -19.91 19.17
N ILE A 155 6.45 -19.20 18.13
CA ILE A 155 5.97 -19.32 16.75
C ILE A 155 7.16 -19.68 15.85
N ASP A 156 7.07 -20.85 15.22
CA ASP A 156 7.90 -21.27 14.10
C ASP A 156 7.12 -21.05 12.78
N VAL A 157 7.77 -20.40 11.81
CA VAL A 157 7.18 -20.09 10.51
C VAL A 157 7.78 -21.04 9.46
N GLY A 158 7.02 -22.09 9.16
CA GLY A 158 7.41 -23.13 8.22
C GLY A 158 7.06 -22.83 6.75
N ILE A 159 7.46 -23.75 5.87
CA ILE A 159 7.08 -23.77 4.45
C ILE A 159 5.82 -24.63 4.24
N THR A 160 5.64 -25.64 5.08
CA THR A 160 4.55 -26.64 5.02
C THR A 160 3.33 -26.20 5.82
N SER A 161 3.52 -25.65 7.02
CA SER A 161 2.52 -24.93 7.82
C SER A 161 2.81 -23.43 7.78
N LEU A 162 1.75 -22.60 7.83
CA LEU A 162 1.90 -21.14 7.95
C LEU A 162 2.64 -20.81 9.25
N ILE A 163 2.17 -21.38 10.36
CA ILE A 163 2.73 -21.26 11.70
C ILE A 163 2.62 -22.62 12.38
N THR A 164 3.66 -23.02 13.08
CA THR A 164 3.63 -24.06 14.11
C THR A 164 3.89 -23.39 15.45
N THR A 165 3.03 -23.62 16.43
CA THR A 165 3.21 -23.03 17.76
C THR A 165 3.93 -23.98 18.70
N SER A 166 4.51 -23.44 19.78
CA SER A 166 5.11 -24.24 20.87
C SER A 166 4.10 -25.15 21.58
N ASN A 167 2.80 -24.92 21.39
CA ASN A 167 1.72 -25.76 21.90
C ASN A 167 1.27 -26.81 20.87
N GLU A 168 2.11 -27.09 19.88
CA GLU A 168 1.90 -28.05 18.79
C GLU A 168 0.73 -27.73 17.84
N GLU A 169 0.11 -26.55 17.95
CA GLU A 169 -0.93 -26.10 17.00
C GLU A 169 -0.28 -25.75 15.65
N LYS A 170 -0.72 -26.44 14.59
CA LYS A 170 -0.28 -26.18 13.22
C LYS A 170 -1.36 -25.45 12.45
N VAL A 171 -1.09 -24.20 12.10
CA VAL A 171 -1.96 -23.42 11.22
C VAL A 171 -1.56 -23.69 9.78
N ALA A 172 -2.40 -24.41 9.04
CA ALA A 172 -2.16 -24.69 7.63
C ALA A 172 -2.50 -23.48 6.75
N ASN A 173 -1.87 -23.41 5.58
CA ASN A 173 -2.18 -22.41 4.58
C ASN A 173 -3.59 -22.65 3.98
N PRO A 174 -4.49 -21.65 3.94
CA PRO A 174 -5.85 -21.79 3.42
C PRO A 174 -5.91 -22.43 2.02
N LYS A 175 -6.62 -23.56 1.91
CA LYS A 175 -6.83 -24.29 0.65
C LYS A 175 -7.47 -23.42 -0.44
N GLN A 176 -8.22 -22.38 -0.06
CA GLN A 176 -8.87 -21.44 -0.97
C GLN A 176 -7.88 -20.73 -1.92
N PHE A 177 -6.63 -20.51 -1.51
CA PHE A 177 -5.62 -19.88 -2.36
C PHE A 177 -5.32 -20.68 -3.63
N ASN A 178 -5.39 -22.01 -3.58
CA ASN A 178 -5.13 -22.87 -4.75
C ASN A 178 -6.12 -22.58 -5.90
N ARG A 179 -7.40 -22.35 -5.59
CA ARG A 179 -8.41 -22.00 -6.60
C ARG A 179 -8.11 -20.64 -7.24
N LEU A 180 -7.76 -19.65 -6.42
CA LEU A 180 -7.41 -18.31 -6.90
C LEU A 180 -6.13 -18.31 -7.73
N TYR A 181 -5.12 -19.08 -7.35
CA TYR A 181 -3.89 -19.23 -8.13
C TYR A 181 -4.11 -19.92 -9.47
N LYS A 182 -4.97 -20.95 -9.53
CA LYS A 182 -5.39 -21.56 -10.80
C LYS A 182 -6.06 -20.54 -11.71
N LYS A 183 -6.97 -19.71 -11.15
CA LYS A 183 -7.62 -18.61 -11.88
C LYS A 183 -6.61 -17.57 -12.37
N LEU A 184 -5.66 -17.18 -11.52
CA LEU A 184 -4.60 -16.22 -11.87
C LEU A 184 -3.76 -16.72 -13.03
N ARG A 185 -3.30 -17.98 -12.98
CA ARG A 185 -2.51 -18.61 -14.06
C ARG A 185 -3.24 -18.59 -15.40
N ARG A 186 -4.55 -18.89 -15.41
CA ARG A 186 -5.38 -18.83 -16.62
C ARG A 186 -5.45 -17.40 -17.18
N LYS A 187 -5.70 -16.41 -16.33
CA LYS A 187 -5.79 -14.99 -16.73
C LYS A 187 -4.45 -14.43 -17.21
N GLN A 188 -3.33 -14.80 -16.57
CA GLN A 188 -1.99 -14.45 -17.02
C GLN A 188 -1.65 -15.07 -18.39
N LYS A 189 -2.02 -16.34 -18.63
CA LYS A 189 -1.85 -16.99 -19.93
C LYS A 189 -2.69 -16.32 -21.02
N ALA A 190 -3.90 -15.87 -20.69
CA ALA A 190 -4.72 -15.09 -21.62
C ALA A 190 -4.07 -13.74 -21.93
N LEU A 191 -3.56 -13.03 -20.92
CA LEU A 191 -2.87 -11.75 -21.05
C LEU A 191 -1.60 -11.86 -21.91
N SER A 192 -0.78 -12.91 -21.74
CA SER A 192 0.48 -13.06 -22.47
C SER A 192 0.27 -13.19 -23.98
N ARG A 193 -0.88 -13.73 -24.40
CA ARG A 193 -1.30 -13.86 -25.79
C ARG A 193 -1.85 -12.58 -26.41
N LYS A 194 -2.05 -11.51 -25.63
CA LYS A 194 -2.58 -10.22 -26.15
C LYS A 194 -1.47 -9.31 -26.66
N THR A 195 -1.71 -8.67 -27.79
CA THR A 195 -0.80 -7.69 -28.41
C THR A 195 -0.49 -6.55 -27.46
N LYS A 196 0.80 -6.20 -27.31
CA LYS A 196 1.26 -5.06 -26.49
C LYS A 196 0.60 -3.77 -27.00
N GLY A 197 0.19 -2.90 -26.07
CA GLY A 197 -0.49 -1.64 -26.40
C GLY A 197 -1.98 -1.74 -26.74
N SER A 198 -2.51 -2.92 -27.09
CA SER A 198 -3.93 -3.06 -27.46
C SER A 198 -4.90 -2.85 -26.28
N ASN A 199 -6.10 -2.35 -26.58
CA ASN A 199 -7.21 -2.23 -25.62
C ASN A 199 -7.59 -3.59 -25.00
N ASN A 200 -7.51 -4.67 -25.78
CA ASN A 200 -7.76 -6.03 -25.29
C ASN A 200 -6.72 -6.48 -24.26
N ARG A 201 -5.46 -6.06 -24.41
CA ARG A 201 -4.42 -6.30 -23.41
C ARG A 201 -4.68 -5.50 -22.13
N TYR A 202 -5.15 -4.25 -22.26
CA TYR A 202 -5.53 -3.44 -21.09
C TYR A 202 -6.66 -4.11 -20.28
N LYS A 203 -7.72 -4.57 -20.94
CA LYS A 203 -8.81 -5.34 -20.32
C LYS A 203 -8.27 -6.60 -19.61
N ALA A 204 -7.44 -7.39 -20.29
CA ALA A 204 -6.84 -8.59 -19.68
C ALA A 204 -5.92 -8.26 -18.49
N CYS A 205 -5.21 -7.13 -18.53
CA CYS A 205 -4.40 -6.65 -17.41
C CYS A 205 -5.27 -6.33 -16.19
N LEU A 206 -6.42 -5.70 -16.38
CA LEU A 206 -7.37 -5.40 -15.31
C LEU A 206 -7.93 -6.68 -14.69
N GLU A 207 -8.31 -7.67 -15.50
CA GLU A 207 -8.77 -8.98 -14.99
C GLU A 207 -7.70 -9.68 -14.14
N VAL A 208 -6.44 -9.63 -14.58
CA VAL A 208 -5.31 -10.15 -13.79
C VAL A 208 -5.19 -9.39 -12.47
N ALA A 209 -5.28 -8.05 -12.50
CA ALA A 209 -5.20 -7.23 -11.30
C ALA A 209 -6.35 -7.52 -10.30
N GLN A 210 -7.57 -7.77 -10.79
CA GLN A 210 -8.70 -8.17 -9.95
C GLN A 210 -8.49 -9.51 -9.25
N VAL A 211 -7.88 -10.50 -9.93
CA VAL A 211 -7.55 -11.77 -9.27
C VAL A 211 -6.42 -11.59 -8.25
N TYR A 212 -5.43 -10.75 -8.54
CA TYR A 212 -4.40 -10.39 -7.57
C TYR A 212 -4.98 -9.71 -6.34
N ALA A 213 -5.93 -8.79 -6.52
CA ALA A 213 -6.69 -8.16 -5.44
C ALA A 213 -7.40 -9.20 -4.57
N GLN A 214 -8.13 -10.15 -5.17
CA GLN A 214 -8.80 -11.24 -4.45
C GLN A 214 -7.84 -12.08 -3.61
N ILE A 215 -6.68 -12.45 -4.17
CA ILE A 215 -5.65 -13.21 -3.43
C ILE A 215 -5.11 -12.39 -2.27
N LYS A 216 -4.81 -11.11 -2.51
CA LYS A 216 -4.29 -10.21 -1.48
C LYS A 216 -5.29 -10.04 -0.34
N ASP A 217 -6.56 -9.75 -0.64
CA ASP A 217 -7.57 -9.53 0.38
C ASP A 217 -7.80 -10.79 1.21
N ALA A 218 -7.89 -11.97 0.58
CA ALA A 218 -8.03 -13.24 1.29
C ALA A 218 -6.81 -13.55 2.18
N ARG A 219 -5.59 -13.21 1.73
CA ARG A 219 -4.38 -13.33 2.55
C ARG A 219 -4.40 -12.36 3.73
N THR A 220 -4.74 -11.10 3.50
CA THR A 220 -4.82 -10.08 4.56
C THR A 220 -5.88 -10.45 5.60
N ASP A 221 -7.07 -10.89 5.17
CA ASP A 221 -8.13 -11.34 6.08
C ASP A 221 -7.68 -12.49 6.96
N PHE A 222 -7.09 -13.53 6.37
CA PHE A 222 -6.59 -14.69 7.10
C PHE A 222 -5.51 -14.29 8.12
N LEU A 223 -4.51 -13.50 7.69
CA LEU A 223 -3.45 -13.04 8.57
C LEU A 223 -3.99 -12.17 9.70
N HIS A 224 -4.91 -11.25 9.42
CA HIS A 224 -5.49 -10.38 10.46
C HIS A 224 -6.28 -11.18 11.48
N LYS A 225 -7.05 -12.18 11.06
CA LYS A 225 -7.77 -13.07 12.00
C LYS A 225 -6.81 -13.86 12.86
N LEU A 226 -5.75 -14.40 12.25
CA LEU A 226 -4.75 -15.17 12.98
C LEU A 226 -3.97 -14.30 13.97
N THR A 227 -3.44 -13.15 13.55
CA THR A 227 -2.70 -12.26 14.45
C THR A 227 -3.60 -11.71 15.56
N THR A 228 -4.87 -11.41 15.27
CA THR A 228 -5.84 -10.99 16.29
C THR A 228 -6.06 -12.10 17.32
N LYS A 229 -6.19 -13.35 16.90
CA LYS A 229 -6.29 -14.50 17.83
C LYS A 229 -5.04 -14.60 18.69
N LEU A 230 -3.86 -14.64 18.07
CA LEU A 230 -2.58 -14.78 18.76
C LEU A 230 -2.35 -13.70 19.82
N VAL A 231 -2.63 -12.43 19.48
CA VAL A 231 -2.46 -11.28 20.39
C VAL A 231 -3.50 -11.26 21.52
N ARG A 232 -4.72 -11.76 21.27
CA ARG A 232 -5.74 -11.84 22.32
C ARG A 232 -5.49 -12.97 23.31
N ASP A 233 -4.87 -14.06 22.84
CA ASP A 233 -4.71 -15.27 23.64
C ASP A 233 -3.38 -15.29 24.43
N ASN A 234 -2.39 -14.46 24.08
CA ASN A 234 -1.02 -14.55 24.63
C ASN A 234 -0.44 -13.17 24.97
N ASP A 235 0.25 -13.09 26.11
CA ASP A 235 0.95 -11.89 26.58
C ASP A 235 2.32 -11.74 25.92
N LEU A 236 3.00 -12.87 25.67
CA LEU A 236 4.31 -12.92 25.03
C LEU A 236 4.25 -13.82 23.79
N ILE A 237 4.69 -13.28 22.66
CA ILE A 237 4.83 -14.02 21.41
C ILE A 237 6.29 -13.97 20.99
N ALA A 238 6.99 -15.10 21.07
CA ALA A 238 8.35 -15.25 20.57
C ALA A 238 8.31 -15.78 19.13
N ILE A 239 9.00 -15.09 18.22
CA ILE A 239 9.06 -15.46 16.80
C ILE A 239 10.52 -15.73 16.44
N GLU A 240 10.77 -16.80 15.69
CA GLU A 240 12.12 -17.09 15.20
C GLU A 240 12.66 -15.99 14.28
N GLY A 241 13.97 -15.74 14.38
CA GLY A 241 14.71 -14.78 13.56
C GLY A 241 14.94 -15.26 12.12
N LEU A 242 13.88 -15.61 11.40
CA LEU A 242 13.97 -16.12 10.03
C LEU A 242 14.36 -15.02 9.04
N ALA A 243 15.38 -15.27 8.23
CA ALA A 243 15.78 -14.41 7.12
C ALA A 243 14.82 -14.55 5.92
N ILE A 244 13.53 -14.27 6.11
CA ILE A 244 12.44 -14.45 5.12
C ILE A 244 12.79 -13.80 3.77
N LYS A 245 13.44 -12.63 3.79
CA LYS A 245 13.90 -11.91 2.58
C LYS A 245 14.85 -12.74 1.71
N ASN A 246 15.68 -13.59 2.30
CA ASN A 246 16.57 -14.49 1.57
C ASN A 246 15.83 -15.74 1.10
N MET A 247 14.89 -16.25 1.89
CA MET A 247 14.11 -17.44 1.53
C MET A 247 13.18 -17.19 0.34
N VAL A 248 12.56 -16.00 0.24
CA VAL A 248 11.70 -15.62 -0.91
C VAL A 248 12.50 -15.50 -2.22
N LYS A 249 13.84 -15.36 -2.18
CA LYS A 249 14.68 -15.38 -3.40
C LYS A 249 14.74 -16.76 -4.05
N ASN A 250 14.49 -17.83 -3.29
CA ASN A 250 14.42 -19.17 -3.86
C ASN A 250 13.08 -19.34 -4.60
N HIS A 251 13.10 -19.25 -5.94
CA HIS A 251 11.90 -19.33 -6.77
C HIS A 251 11.03 -20.59 -6.57
N LYS A 252 11.61 -21.71 -6.11
CA LYS A 252 10.86 -22.95 -5.81
C LYS A 252 10.02 -22.82 -4.55
N LEU A 253 10.52 -22.09 -3.56
CA LEU A 253 9.88 -21.91 -2.24
C LEU A 253 9.16 -20.56 -2.12
N ALA A 254 9.46 -19.60 -3.00
CA ALA A 254 8.99 -18.22 -2.96
C ALA A 254 7.46 -18.14 -2.86
N LYS A 255 6.74 -19.02 -3.55
CA LYS A 255 5.28 -19.05 -3.49
C LYS A 255 4.79 -19.52 -2.12
N SER A 256 5.25 -20.67 -1.65
CA SER A 256 4.83 -21.22 -0.36
C SER A 256 5.21 -20.28 0.78
N ILE A 257 6.40 -19.67 0.73
CA ILE A 257 6.85 -18.68 1.70
C ILE A 257 6.02 -17.40 1.58
N SER A 258 5.73 -16.91 0.38
CA SER A 258 4.87 -15.73 0.23
C SER A 258 3.48 -16.00 0.78
N ASP A 259 2.89 -17.16 0.48
CA ASP A 259 1.60 -17.54 1.05
C ASP A 259 1.70 -17.71 2.57
N ALA A 260 2.87 -18.11 3.07
CA ALA A 260 3.16 -18.31 4.47
C ALA A 260 3.66 -17.06 5.23
N SER A 261 3.84 -15.91 4.59
CA SER A 261 4.48 -14.75 5.22
C SER A 261 3.81 -13.42 4.90
N ALA A 262 3.99 -12.48 5.83
CA ALA A 262 3.74 -11.07 5.66
C ALA A 262 4.92 -10.44 4.90
N ALA A 263 5.04 -10.72 3.61
CA ALA A 263 5.97 -10.03 2.70
C ALA A 263 5.22 -9.07 1.77
#